data_AF-A0A4S2HIK2-F1
#
_entry.id   AF-A0A4S2HIK2-F1
#
_cell.length_a   1.000
_cell.length_b   1.000
_cell.length_c   1.000
_cell.angle_alpha   90.00
_cell.angle_beta   90.00
_cell.angle_gamma   90.00
#
_symmetry.space_group_name_H-M   'P 1'
#
loop_
_entity.id
_entity.type
_entity.pdbx_description
1 polymer ?
#
loop_
_entity_poly.entity_id
_entity_poly.type
_entity_poly.pdbx_seq_one_letter_code
_entity_poly.pdbx_strand_id
1 'polypeptide(L)'
;MRQEIVKLDKTLKEYKFLCGNNIDSPQELVSFISEKRGQISDLEKERQSVYNRNRHKKSEELNAQAREISAKIKPLRKELSLAKAVLEKIPKLKEVIEA
;
A
#
# COMPACT_ATOMS: atom_id res chain seq x y z
N MET A 1 -14.63 9.03 -24.71
CA MET A 1 -15.24 7.76 -24.26
C MET A 1 -14.26 6.84 -23.50
N ARG A 2 -13.10 6.46 -24.06
CA ARG A 2 -12.14 5.58 -23.36
C ARG A 2 -11.59 6.13 -22.02
N GLN A 3 -11.36 7.44 -21.93
CA GLN A 3 -10.85 8.06 -20.70
C GLN A 3 -11.85 8.05 -19.54
N GLU A 4 -13.14 8.27 -19.82
CA GLU A 4 -14.18 8.24 -18.79
C GLU A 4 -14.36 6.83 -18.21
N ILE A 5 -14.24 5.79 -19.05
CA ILE A 5 -14.24 4.39 -18.60
C ILE A 5 -13.07 4.13 -17.65
N VAL A 6 -11.86 4.59 -17.98
CA VAL A 6 -10.68 4.44 -17.11
C VAL A 6 -10.85 5.17 -15.78
N LYS A 7 -11.45 6.36 -15.79
CA LYS A 7 -11.75 7.10 -14.55
C LYS A 7 -12.76 6.34 -13.68
N LEU A 8 -13.82 5.81 -14.28
CA LEU A 8 -14.83 5.02 -13.59
C LEU A 8 -14.22 3.77 -12.94
N ASP A 9 -13.43 3.00 -13.70
CA ASP A 9 -12.75 1.79 -13.19
C ASP A 9 -11.84 2.12 -12.00
N LYS A 10 -11.15 3.26 -12.06
CA LYS A 10 -10.29 3.73 -10.97
C LYS A 10 -11.12 4.04 -9.71
N THR A 11 -12.22 4.79 -9.85
CA THR A 11 -13.12 5.11 -8.73
C THR A 11 -13.75 3.86 -8.14
N LEU A 12 -14.20 2.90 -8.97
CA LEU A 12 -14.75 1.63 -8.49
C LEU A 12 -13.71 0.82 -7.71
N LYS A 13 -12.46 0.82 -8.16
CA LYS A 13 -11.37 0.13 -7.47
C LYS A 13 -11.09 0.75 -6.09
N GLU A 14 -11.07 2.07 -6.01
CA GLU A 14 -10.89 2.82 -4.76
C GLU A 14 -12.05 2.55 -3.78
N TYR A 15 -13.30 2.57 -4.26
CA TYR A 15 -14.47 2.26 -3.45
C TYR A 15 -14.45 0.82 -2.94
N LYS A 16 -14.18 -0.16 -3.81
CA LYS A 16 -14.02 -1.58 -3.42
C LYS A 16 -12.92 -1.76 -2.38
N PHE A 17 -11.83 -1.00 -2.47
CA PHE A 17 -10.75 -1.02 -1.50
C PHE A 17 -11.20 -0.50 -0.14
N LEU A 18 -11.94 0.62 -0.08
CA LEU A 18 -12.46 1.16 1.18
C LEU A 18 -13.42 0.18 1.85
N CYS A 19 -14.41 -0.33 1.11
CA CYS A 19 -15.36 -1.32 1.65
C CYS A 19 -14.65 -2.61 2.09
N GLY A 20 -13.71 -3.11 1.29
CA GLY A 20 -12.98 -4.33 1.61
C GLY A 20 -12.08 -4.24 2.85
N ASN A 21 -11.74 -3.03 3.29
CA ASN A 21 -10.95 -2.79 4.50
C ASN A 21 -11.78 -2.16 5.63
N ASN A 22 -13.11 -2.05 5.48
CA ASN A 22 -14.02 -1.39 6.42
C ASN A 22 -13.53 0.02 6.82
N ILE A 23 -13.17 0.82 5.80
CA ILE A 23 -12.73 2.20 5.99
C ILE A 23 -13.91 3.11 5.65
N ASP A 24 -14.56 3.61 6.68
CA ASP A 24 -15.76 4.45 6.60
C ASP A 24 -15.47 5.93 6.94
N SER A 25 -14.29 6.22 7.50
CA SER A 25 -13.86 7.58 7.82
C SER A 25 -12.45 7.96 7.31
N PRO A 26 -12.18 9.26 7.07
CA PRO A 26 -10.82 9.73 6.79
C PRO A 26 -9.80 9.35 7.86
N GLN A 27 -10.21 9.31 9.14
CA GLN A 27 -9.38 8.95 10.27
C GLN A 27 -8.97 7.48 10.24
N GLU A 28 -9.89 6.58 9.89
CA GLU A 28 -9.60 5.16 9.65
C GLU A 28 -8.64 4.99 8.47
N LEU A 29 -8.82 5.76 7.39
CA LEU A 29 -7.91 5.73 6.25
C LEU A 29 -6.47 6.15 6.64
N VAL A 30 -6.33 7.19 7.46
CA VAL A 30 -5.03 7.63 7.98
C VAL A 30 -4.42 6.57 8.90
N SER A 31 -5.23 5.95 9.76
CA SER A 31 -4.79 4.87 10.66
C SER A 31 -4.30 3.66 9.87
N PHE A 32 -5.05 3.23 8.86
CA PHE A 32 -4.68 2.18 7.93
C PHE A 32 -3.35 2.49 7.22
N ILE A 33 -3.16 3.72 6.74
CA ILE A 33 -1.91 4.15 6.11
C ILE A 33 -0.72 4.05 7.09
N SER A 34 -0.92 4.46 8.34
CA SER A 34 0.10 4.38 9.38
C SER A 34 0.47 2.93 9.70
N GLU A 35 -0.52 2.06 9.88
CA GLU A 35 -0.34 0.64 10.14
C GLU A 35 0.45 -0.05 9.01
N LYS A 36 0.03 0.16 7.77
CA LYS A 36 0.72 -0.43 6.60
C LYS A 36 2.15 0.06 6.45
N ARG A 37 2.43 1.33 6.78
CA ARG A 37 3.80 1.86 6.84
C ARG A 37 4.63 1.14 7.90
N GLY A 38 4.08 0.89 9.08
CA GLY A 38 4.72 0.10 10.13
C GLY A 38 5.07 -1.30 9.66
N GLN A 39 4.09 -2.04 9.13
CA GLN A 39 4.28 -3.40 8.60
C GLN A 39 5.36 -3.45 7.51
N ILE A 40 5.36 -2.49 6.58
CA ILE A 40 6.38 -2.40 5.52
C ILE A 40 7.76 -2.14 6.14
N SER A 41 7.88 -1.20 7.08
CA SER A 41 9.13 -0.86 7.74
C SER A 41 9.75 -2.06 8.45
N ASP A 42 8.93 -2.83 9.16
CA ASP A 42 9.40 -4.01 9.89
C ASP A 42 9.88 -5.13 8.95
N LEU A 43 9.15 -5.39 7.86
CA LEU A 43 9.58 -6.31 6.82
C LEU A 43 10.85 -5.83 6.09
N GLU A 44 11.01 -4.53 5.89
CA GLU A 44 12.22 -3.96 5.28
C GLU A 44 13.44 -4.14 6.18
N LYS A 45 13.28 -3.95 7.50
CA LYS A 45 14.33 -4.25 8.49
C LYS A 45 14.68 -5.74 8.50
N GLU A 46 13.68 -6.61 8.45
CA GLU A 46 13.89 -8.06 8.38
C GLU A 46 14.70 -8.44 7.13
N ARG A 47 14.28 -7.93 5.96
CA ARG A 47 14.99 -8.15 4.70
C ARG A 47 16.42 -7.63 4.75
N GLN A 48 16.63 -6.46 5.37
CA GLN A 48 17.97 -5.90 5.53
C GLN A 48 18.85 -6.79 6.41
N SER A 49 18.31 -7.36 7.48
CA SER A 49 19.01 -8.35 8.31
C SER A 49 19.41 -9.59 7.51
N VAL A 50 18.54 -10.07 6.60
CA VAL A 50 18.88 -11.19 5.69
C VAL A 50 20.03 -10.80 4.75
N TYR A 51 19.97 -9.62 4.12
CA TYR A 51 21.05 -9.15 3.25
C TYR A 51 22.38 -9.00 3.98
N ASN A 52 22.37 -8.47 5.21
CA ASN A 52 23.57 -8.33 6.03
C ASN A 52 24.21 -9.70 6.30
N ARG A 53 23.40 -10.71 6.66
CA ARG A 53 23.88 -12.11 6.83
C ARG A 53 24.40 -12.71 5.52
N ASN A 54 23.76 -12.38 4.40
CA ASN A 54 24.10 -12.94 3.10
C ASN A 54 25.38 -12.35 2.49
N ARG A 55 25.80 -11.16 2.92
CA ARG A 55 26.98 -10.44 2.39
C ARG A 55 28.25 -11.29 2.39
N HIS A 56 28.42 -12.17 3.37
CA HIS A 56 29.59 -13.03 3.50
C HIS A 56 29.38 -14.47 3.03
N LYS A 57 28.15 -15.00 3.19
CA LYS A 57 27.84 -16.41 2.90
C LYS A 57 27.43 -16.68 1.45
N LYS A 58 26.80 -15.70 0.77
CA LYS A 58 26.21 -15.85 -0.59
C LYS A 58 25.39 -17.14 -0.72
N SER A 59 24.48 -17.38 0.22
CA SER A 59 23.63 -18.58 0.27
C SER A 59 22.37 -18.39 -0.56
N GLU A 60 22.01 -19.41 -1.34
CA GLU A 60 20.74 -19.47 -2.06
C GLU A 60 19.53 -19.47 -1.11
N GLU A 61 19.65 -20.04 0.09
CA GLU A 61 18.57 -20.01 1.09
C GLU A 61 18.30 -18.59 1.58
N LEU A 62 19.35 -17.81 1.83
CA LEU A 62 19.21 -16.40 2.23
C LEU A 62 18.67 -15.54 1.08
N ASN A 63 19.03 -15.86 -0.16
CA ASN A 63 18.44 -15.24 -1.35
C ASN A 63 16.93 -15.54 -1.44
N ALA A 64 16.53 -16.79 -1.21
CA ALA A 64 15.13 -17.20 -1.19
C ALA A 64 14.35 -16.47 -0.08
N GLN A 65 14.90 -16.41 1.13
CA GLN A 65 14.29 -15.69 2.26
C GLN A 65 14.07 -14.20 1.95
N ALA A 66 15.06 -13.52 1.35
CA ALA A 66 14.91 -12.11 0.97
C ALA A 66 13.84 -11.89 -0.12
N ARG A 67 13.70 -12.85 -1.06
CA ARG A 67 12.65 -12.84 -2.09
C ARG A 67 11.27 -13.03 -1.46
N GLU A 68 11.11 -13.93 -0.50
CA GLU A 68 9.86 -14.13 0.23
C GLU A 68 9.42 -12.87 0.99
N ILE A 69 10.34 -12.23 1.71
CA ILE A 69 10.04 -10.97 2.40
C ILE A 69 9.63 -9.89 1.40
N SER A 70 10.32 -9.80 0.26
CA SER A 70 9.95 -8.85 -0.80
C SER A 70 8.58 -9.17 -1.42
N ALA A 71 8.20 -10.44 -1.52
CA ALA A 71 6.89 -10.87 -1.98
C ALA A 71 5.78 -10.45 -1.00
N LYS A 72 6.04 -10.47 0.32
CA LYS A 72 5.12 -9.94 1.36
C LYS A 72 4.99 -8.42 1.31
N ILE A 73 6.08 -7.69 1.07
CA ILE A 73 6.08 -6.22 0.98
C ILE A 73 5.28 -5.71 -0.23
N LYS A 74 5.34 -6.41 -1.37
CA LYS A 74 4.74 -5.98 -2.64
C LYS A 74 3.24 -5.69 -2.57
N PRO A 75 2.35 -6.57 -2.05
CA PRO A 75 0.94 -6.26 -1.91
C PRO A 75 0.69 -5.09 -0.95
N LEU A 76 1.41 -5.02 0.18
CA LEU A 76 1.27 -3.91 1.15
C LEU A 76 1.58 -2.55 0.52
N ARG A 77 2.61 -2.47 -0.32
CA ARG A 77 2.92 -1.23 -1.07
C ARG A 77 1.82 -0.85 -2.06
N LYS A 78 1.15 -1.83 -2.69
CA LYS A 78 0.01 -1.57 -3.59
C LYS A 78 -1.18 -1.03 -2.82
N GLU A 79 -1.52 -1.63 -1.68
CA GLU A 79 -2.57 -1.15 -0.78
C GLU A 79 -2.26 0.27 -0.28
N LEU A 80 -1.04 0.50 0.18
CA LEU A 80 -0.59 1.82 0.66
C LEU A 80 -0.68 2.88 -0.46
N SER A 81 -0.30 2.54 -1.68
CA SER A 81 -0.41 3.45 -2.82
C SER A 81 -1.87 3.80 -3.14
N LEU A 82 -2.78 2.82 -3.04
CA LEU A 82 -4.20 3.04 -3.28
C LEU A 82 -4.82 3.90 -2.17
N ALA A 83 -4.51 3.60 -0.90
CA ALA A 83 -4.98 4.37 0.25
C ALA A 83 -4.55 5.85 0.17
N LYS A 84 -3.29 6.12 -0.20
CA LYS A 84 -2.80 7.49 -0.42
C LYS A 84 -3.54 8.21 -1.55
N ALA A 85 -3.78 7.52 -2.67
CA ALA A 85 -4.51 8.10 -3.80
C ALA A 85 -5.96 8.45 -3.42
N VAL A 86 -6.61 7.67 -2.56
CA VAL A 86 -7.92 8.00 -2.01
C VAL A 86 -7.83 9.22 -1.09
N LEU A 87 -6.86 9.24 -0.17
CA LEU A 87 -6.68 10.35 0.78
C LEU A 87 -6.48 11.70 0.05
N GLU A 88 -5.70 11.72 -1.03
CA GLU A 88 -5.47 12.90 -1.87
C GLU A 88 -6.75 13.44 -2.56
N LYS A 89 -7.79 12.61 -2.72
CA LYS A 89 -9.06 13.02 -3.31
C LYS A 89 -10.02 13.64 -2.29
N ILE A 90 -9.84 13.39 -1.00
CA ILE A 90 -10.78 13.87 0.04
C ILE A 90 -10.91 15.40 0.05
N PRO A 91 -9.82 16.21 0.03
CA PRO A 91 -9.95 17.67 -0.05
C PRO A 91 -10.66 18.16 -1.31
N LYS A 92 -10.37 17.52 -2.46
CA LYS A 92 -11.01 17.87 -3.75
C LYS A 92 -12.51 17.61 -3.75
N LEU A 93 -12.95 16.58 -3.02
CA LEU A 93 -14.38 16.30 -2.85
C LEU A 93 -15.06 17.34 -1.96
N LYS A 94 -14.38 17.81 -0.91
CA LYS A 94 -14.91 18.92 -0.08
C LYS A 94 -15.12 20.18 -0.90
N GLU A 95 -14.14 20.57 -1.71
CA GLU A 95 -14.23 21.75 -2.59
C GLU A 95 -15.40 21.69 -3.58
N VAL A 96 -15.78 20.50 -4.06
CA VAL A 96 -16.91 20.32 -4.98
C VAL A 96 -18.27 20.34 -4.27
N ILE A 97 -18.32 19.95 -2.99
CA ILE A 97 -19.56 19.94 -2.19
C ILE A 97 -19.85 21.33 -1.61
N GLU A 98 -18.82 22.12 -1.34
CA GLU A 98 -18.92 23.47 -0.78
C GLU A 98 -19.09 24.57 -1.86
N ALA A 99 -19.12 24.21 -3.15
CA ALA A 99 -19.31 25.12 -4.30
C ALA A 99 -20.74 25.08 -4.86
#